data_AF-A0A3D5GFN2-F1
#
_entry.id   AF-A0A3D5GFN2-F1
#
_cell.length_a   1.000
_cell.length_b   1.000
_cell.length_c   1.000
_cell.angle_alpha   90.00
_cell.angle_beta   90.00
_cell.angle_gamma   90.00
#
_symmetry.space_group_name_H-M   'P 1'
#
loop_
_entity.id
_entity.type
_entity.pdbx_description
1 polymer ?
#
loop_
_entity_poly.entity_id
_entity_poly.type
_entity_poly.pdbx_seq_one_letter_code
_entity_poly.pdbx_strand_id
1 'polypeptide(L)'
;NRILWGGWDALYHFGNRVGLEVEYNGDTTRTLARHFLATFPQLEGIRFSHRWAGPIATTSRFTCTWGTSHAARVAWAVGYTGLGVGASRFGARVALDLLSGRQTERTALSMVKKQPFPFPPEPLRWPAIQLTRRAIQRCDRRDGRRGPWLTLLDRFGIGFDS
;
A
#
# COMPACT_ATOMS: atom_id res chain seq x y z
N ASN A 1 -26.06 -4.31 -9.98
CA ASN A 1 -24.86 -4.97 -10.58
C ASN A 1 -23.84 -3.91 -10.98
N ARG A 2 -22.70 -3.83 -10.27
CA ARG A 2 -21.58 -2.93 -10.58
C ARG A 2 -20.29 -3.72 -10.37
N ILE A 3 -19.30 -3.50 -11.23
CA ILE A 3 -17.98 -4.11 -11.09
C ILE A 3 -16.97 -3.02 -10.83
N LEU A 4 -16.15 -3.22 -9.81
CA LEU A 4 -14.95 -2.44 -9.56
C LEU A 4 -13.74 -3.21 -10.06
N TRP A 5 -12.85 -2.55 -10.80
CA TRP A 5 -11.62 -3.16 -11.32
C TRP A 5 -10.44 -2.21 -11.13
N GLY A 6 -9.31 -2.73 -10.65
CA GLY A 6 -8.14 -1.92 -10.32
C GLY A 6 -7.01 -2.74 -9.72
N GLY A 7 -5.98 -2.07 -9.21
CA GLY A 7 -4.86 -2.72 -8.49
C GLY A 7 -3.76 -3.25 -9.41
N TRP A 8 -3.16 -2.37 -10.23
CA TRP A 8 -2.05 -2.75 -11.11
C TRP A 8 -0.74 -2.05 -10.76
N ASP A 9 -0.66 -0.73 -10.97
CA ASP A 9 0.59 0.00 -10.81
C ASP A 9 0.58 0.92 -9.59
N ALA A 10 1.65 0.85 -8.79
CA ALA A 10 1.93 1.77 -7.69
C ALA A 10 3.02 2.73 -8.15
N LEU A 11 2.60 3.82 -8.82
CA LEU A 11 3.50 4.85 -9.30
C LEU A 11 4.06 5.66 -8.13
N TYR A 12 5.38 5.84 -8.12
CA TYR A 12 6.05 6.75 -7.20
C TYR A 12 6.54 7.98 -7.97
N HIS A 13 6.37 9.14 -7.37
CA HIS A 13 6.82 10.43 -7.88
C HIS A 13 7.83 11.03 -6.91
N PHE A 14 8.98 11.48 -7.44
CA PHE A 14 10.08 12.06 -6.65
C PHE A 14 9.56 13.11 -5.68
N GLY A 15 10.04 13.06 -4.43
CA GLY A 15 9.62 14.01 -3.38
C GLY A 15 8.22 13.76 -2.83
N ASN A 16 7.68 12.53 -2.92
CA ASN A 16 6.33 12.18 -2.46
C ASN A 16 5.23 13.07 -3.06
N ARG A 17 5.37 13.50 -4.33
CA ARG A 17 4.33 14.32 -4.97
C ARG A 17 3.01 13.55 -5.04
N VAL A 18 1.94 14.23 -4.67
CA VAL A 18 0.54 13.78 -4.72
C VAL A 18 -0.29 14.92 -5.31
N GLY A 19 -1.36 14.58 -6.05
CA GLY A 19 -2.13 15.56 -6.80
C GLY A 19 -2.58 15.06 -8.16
N LEU A 20 -3.56 15.75 -8.73
CA LEU A 20 -4.19 15.39 -10.01
C LEU A 20 -3.17 15.31 -11.16
N GLU A 21 -2.10 16.09 -11.08
CA GLU A 21 -1.02 16.17 -12.06
C GLU A 21 -0.13 14.92 -12.11
N VAL A 22 -0.11 14.11 -11.04
CA VAL A 22 0.69 12.87 -10.97
C VAL A 22 -0.15 11.61 -10.83
N GLU A 23 -1.37 11.70 -10.29
CA GLU A 23 -2.21 10.54 -10.02
C GLU A 23 -2.85 9.93 -11.27
N TYR A 24 -3.21 10.77 -12.25
CA TYR A 24 -3.86 10.28 -13.47
C TYR A 24 -2.86 9.83 -14.53
N ASN A 25 -2.78 8.51 -14.72
CA ASN A 25 -2.01 7.90 -15.79
C ASN A 25 -2.90 7.19 -16.83
N GLY A 26 -2.86 7.67 -18.07
CA GLY A 26 -3.65 7.12 -19.18
C GLY A 26 -3.24 5.70 -19.57
N ASP A 27 -1.94 5.38 -19.52
CA ASP A 27 -1.42 4.04 -19.83
C ASP A 27 -1.83 3.00 -18.79
N THR A 28 -1.79 3.35 -17.51
CA THR A 28 -2.29 2.50 -16.42
C THR A 28 -3.78 2.24 -16.60
N THR A 29 -4.57 3.28 -16.93
CA THR A 29 -6.02 3.13 -17.16
C THR A 29 -6.31 2.19 -18.34
N ARG A 30 -5.60 2.36 -19.48
CA ARG A 30 -5.75 1.48 -20.65
C ARG A 30 -5.33 0.04 -20.35
N THR A 31 -4.26 -0.13 -19.56
CA THR A 31 -3.78 -1.46 -19.17
C THR A 31 -4.78 -2.17 -18.27
N LEU A 32 -5.37 -1.46 -17.30
CA LEU A 32 -6.46 -2.00 -16.47
C LEU A 32 -7.66 -2.43 -17.31
N ALA A 33 -8.08 -1.63 -18.29
CA ALA A 33 -9.17 -1.98 -19.20
C ALA A 33 -8.85 -3.24 -20.04
N ARG A 34 -7.62 -3.36 -20.56
CA ARG A 34 -7.18 -4.58 -21.26
C ARG A 34 -7.21 -5.80 -20.35
N HIS A 35 -6.69 -5.69 -19.12
CA HIS A 35 -6.70 -6.80 -18.17
C HIS A 35 -8.12 -7.20 -17.76
N PHE A 36 -9.03 -6.23 -17.63
CA PHE A 36 -10.44 -6.50 -17.37
C PHE A 36 -11.05 -7.36 -18.46
N LEU A 37 -10.89 -6.97 -19.73
CA LEU A 37 -11.45 -7.72 -20.87
C LEU A 37 -10.74 -9.05 -21.10
N ALA A 38 -9.45 -9.17 -20.78
CA ALA A 38 -8.75 -10.45 -20.78
C ALA A 38 -9.29 -11.41 -19.71
N THR A 39 -9.70 -10.88 -18.55
CA THR A 39 -10.26 -11.66 -17.43
C THR A 39 -11.73 -12.01 -17.67
N PHE A 40 -12.49 -11.07 -18.24
CA PHE A 40 -13.93 -11.19 -18.49
C PHE A 40 -14.25 -10.94 -19.97
N PRO A 41 -13.84 -11.84 -20.88
CA PRO A 41 -14.06 -11.65 -22.32
C PRO A 41 -15.54 -11.56 -22.69
N GLN A 42 -16.43 -12.18 -21.92
CA GLN A 42 -17.88 -12.10 -22.10
C GLN A 42 -18.47 -10.70 -21.88
N LEU A 43 -17.68 -9.76 -21.34
CA LEU A 43 -18.07 -8.38 -21.12
C LEU A 43 -17.50 -7.44 -22.20
N GLU A 44 -17.04 -7.95 -23.34
CA GLU A 44 -16.65 -7.12 -24.47
C GLU A 44 -17.80 -6.21 -24.94
N GLY A 45 -17.45 -5.00 -25.39
CA GLY A 45 -18.41 -3.98 -25.83
C GLY A 45 -19.03 -3.12 -24.71
N ILE A 46 -18.79 -3.43 -23.43
CA ILE A 46 -19.23 -2.54 -22.34
C ILE A 46 -18.41 -1.25 -22.29
N ARG A 47 -18.98 -0.22 -21.64
CA ARG A 47 -18.31 1.05 -21.39
C ARG A 47 -17.92 1.19 -19.93
N PHE A 48 -16.68 1.59 -19.68
CA PHE A 48 -16.27 2.08 -18.35
C PHE A 48 -16.85 3.47 -18.14
N SER A 49 -17.72 3.62 -17.14
CA SER A 49 -18.37 4.90 -16.83
C SER A 49 -17.53 5.82 -15.95
N HIS A 50 -16.62 5.27 -15.15
CA HIS A 50 -15.81 6.00 -14.19
C HIS A 50 -14.37 5.49 -14.18
N ARG A 51 -13.45 6.40 -13.88
CA ARG A 51 -12.05 6.11 -13.56
C ARG A 51 -11.62 6.99 -12.41
N TRP A 52 -10.75 6.48 -11.55
CA TRP A 52 -10.12 7.26 -10.50
C TRP A 52 -8.73 6.73 -10.22
N ALA A 53 -7.93 7.59 -9.59
CA ALA A 53 -6.63 7.26 -9.03
C ALA A 53 -6.51 7.99 -7.69
N GLY A 54 -5.53 7.59 -6.90
CA GLY A 54 -5.25 8.24 -5.63
C GLY A 54 -3.98 7.68 -5.00
N PRO A 55 -3.37 8.43 -4.07
CA PRO A 55 -2.15 8.00 -3.43
C PRO A 55 -2.46 6.89 -2.42
N ILE A 56 -1.55 5.93 -2.32
CA ILE A 56 -1.59 4.89 -1.29
C ILE A 56 -0.67 5.34 -0.16
N ALA A 57 -1.23 5.46 1.05
CA ALA A 57 -0.45 5.68 2.26
C ALA A 57 0.31 4.39 2.62
N THR A 58 1.43 4.16 1.94
CA THR A 58 2.29 2.98 2.13
C THR A 58 3.23 3.16 3.32
N THR A 59 3.43 2.09 4.08
CA THR A 59 4.50 1.98 5.09
C THR A 59 5.53 0.94 4.65
N SER A 60 6.72 0.97 5.24
CA SER A 60 7.76 -0.03 4.98
C SER A 60 7.41 -1.44 5.45
N ARG A 61 6.35 -1.60 6.26
CA ARG A 61 5.81 -2.89 6.70
C ARG A 61 4.54 -3.31 5.96
N PHE A 62 4.10 -2.54 4.96
CA PHE A 62 2.89 -2.80 4.17
C PHE A 62 1.61 -3.03 4.99
N THR A 63 1.54 -2.46 6.20
CA THR A 63 0.41 -2.53 7.11
C THR A 63 0.23 -1.21 7.86
N CYS A 64 -0.95 -1.03 8.47
CA CYS A 64 -1.24 0.12 9.32
C CYS A 64 -0.27 0.21 10.50
N THR A 65 0.05 1.43 10.92
CA THR A 65 0.81 1.74 12.13
C THR A 65 -0.01 2.58 13.09
N TRP A 66 0.31 2.50 14.37
CA TRP A 66 -0.36 3.20 15.47
C TRP A 66 0.64 3.95 16.34
N GLY A 67 0.14 4.94 17.05
CA GLY A 67 0.88 5.57 18.12
C GLY A 67 0.06 6.63 18.84
N THR A 68 0.71 7.26 19.80
CA THR A 68 0.15 8.37 20.55
C THR A 68 1.09 9.57 20.51
N SER A 69 0.53 10.78 20.53
CA SER A 69 1.27 12.04 20.61
C SER A 69 0.61 13.00 21.62
N HIS A 70 1.24 14.16 21.84
CA HIS A 70 0.76 15.19 22.78
C HIS A 70 0.50 14.65 24.19
N ALA A 71 1.50 13.96 24.77
CA ALA A 71 1.38 13.33 26.10
C ALA A 71 0.16 12.39 26.20
N ALA A 72 0.00 11.50 25.22
CA ALA A 72 -1.08 10.52 25.11
C ALA A 72 -2.50 11.10 24.93
N ARG A 73 -2.63 12.38 24.57
CA ARG A 73 -3.93 13.02 24.31
C ARG A 73 -4.43 12.83 22.88
N VAL A 74 -3.57 12.38 21.97
CA VAL A 74 -3.91 12.08 20.58
C VAL A 74 -3.44 10.67 20.27
N ALA A 75 -4.33 9.84 19.74
CA ALA A 75 -3.99 8.56 19.16
C ALA A 75 -4.22 8.59 17.65
N TRP A 76 -3.37 7.89 16.90
CA TRP A 76 -3.44 7.85 15.44
C TRP A 76 -3.28 6.43 14.92
N ALA A 77 -3.86 6.19 13.74
CA ALA A 77 -3.74 4.97 12.97
C ALA A 77 -3.60 5.36 11.49
N VAL A 78 -2.43 5.11 10.89
CA VAL A 78 -2.09 5.60 9.54
C VAL A 78 -1.36 4.55 8.71
N GLY A 79 -1.20 4.79 7.42
CA GLY A 79 -0.34 3.95 6.59
C GLY A 79 -0.95 2.60 6.19
N TYR A 80 -2.26 2.56 5.97
CA TYR A 80 -3.01 1.32 5.72
C TYR A 80 -2.59 0.52 4.47
N THR A 81 -1.74 1.06 3.58
CA THR A 81 -1.16 0.32 2.45
C THR A 81 -2.20 -0.49 1.63
N GLY A 82 -3.35 0.13 1.31
CA GLY A 82 -4.44 -0.51 0.55
C GLY A 82 -5.41 -1.36 1.38
N LEU A 83 -5.15 -1.59 2.67
CA LEU A 83 -6.01 -2.37 3.58
C LEU A 83 -7.07 -1.52 4.31
N GLY A 84 -7.16 -0.23 3.99
CA GLY A 84 -7.92 0.75 4.79
C GLY A 84 -9.38 0.40 5.02
N VAL A 85 -10.07 -0.09 3.98
CA VAL A 85 -11.49 -0.46 4.10
C VAL A 85 -11.67 -1.62 5.08
N GLY A 86 -10.94 -2.72 4.91
CA GLY A 86 -11.08 -3.92 5.76
C GLY A 86 -10.48 -3.75 7.16
N ALA A 87 -9.36 -3.05 7.29
CA ALA A 87 -8.61 -2.95 8.54
C ALA A 87 -8.97 -1.74 9.41
N SER A 88 -9.72 -0.75 8.89
CA SER A 88 -10.07 0.48 9.63
C SER A 88 -10.68 0.23 11.00
N ARG A 89 -11.60 -0.75 11.11
CA ARG A 89 -12.23 -1.10 12.40
C ARG A 89 -11.22 -1.60 13.43
N PHE A 90 -10.29 -2.46 13.01
CA PHE A 90 -9.22 -2.92 13.89
C PHE A 90 -8.30 -1.74 14.25
N GLY A 91 -7.94 -0.93 13.27
CA GLY A 91 -7.08 0.24 13.46
C GLY A 91 -7.64 1.25 14.46
N ALA A 92 -8.92 1.58 14.35
CA ALA A 92 -9.60 2.48 15.28
C ALA A 92 -9.66 1.90 16.70
N ARG A 93 -9.95 0.61 16.84
CA ARG A 93 -10.01 -0.07 18.15
C ARG A 93 -8.67 -0.07 18.87
N VAL A 94 -7.57 -0.31 18.15
CA VAL A 94 -6.22 -0.20 18.71
C VAL A 94 -5.94 1.23 19.16
N ALA A 95 -6.24 2.24 18.31
CA ALA A 95 -6.01 3.63 18.65
C ALA A 95 -6.78 4.07 19.92
N LEU A 96 -8.03 3.63 20.08
CA LEU A 96 -8.83 3.90 21.28
C LEU A 96 -8.29 3.21 22.53
N ASP A 97 -7.83 1.96 22.42
CA ASP A 97 -7.19 1.25 23.55
C ASP A 97 -5.91 1.97 23.99
N LEU A 98 -5.08 2.41 23.03
CA LEU A 98 -3.86 3.18 23.28
C LEU A 98 -4.18 4.53 23.93
N LEU A 99 -5.18 5.25 23.43
CA LEU A 99 -5.61 6.53 24.00
C LEU A 99 -6.12 6.37 25.45
N SER A 100 -6.77 5.24 25.75
CA SER A 100 -7.28 4.92 27.07
C SER A 100 -6.22 4.34 28.02
N GLY A 101 -4.97 4.16 27.56
CA GLY A 101 -3.90 3.52 28.33
C GLY A 101 -4.17 2.05 28.69
N ARG A 102 -5.06 1.37 27.94
CA ARG A 102 -5.48 -0.01 28.25
C ARG A 102 -4.51 -1.02 27.64
N GLN A 103 -4.09 -2.00 28.45
CA GLN A 103 -3.45 -3.20 27.93
C GLN A 103 -4.53 -4.22 27.53
N THR A 104 -4.64 -4.45 26.22
CA THR A 104 -5.55 -5.42 25.60
C THR A 104 -4.78 -6.37 24.70
N GLU A 105 -5.41 -7.48 24.31
CA GLU A 105 -4.86 -8.42 23.32
C GLU A 105 -4.40 -7.69 22.04
N ARG A 106 -5.18 -6.72 21.58
CA ARG A 106 -4.85 -5.91 20.39
C ARG A 106 -3.56 -5.11 20.60
N THR A 107 -3.42 -4.42 21.73
CA THR A 107 -2.21 -3.63 22.04
C THR A 107 -0.98 -4.51 22.33
N ALA A 108 -1.20 -5.80 22.64
CA ALA A 108 -0.12 -6.74 22.91
C ALA A 108 0.58 -7.23 21.63
N LEU A 109 -0.10 -7.15 20.47
CA LEU A 109 0.39 -7.64 19.18
C LEU A 109 1.70 -6.95 18.75
N SER A 110 2.63 -7.73 18.17
CA SER A 110 3.92 -7.21 17.71
C SER A 110 3.75 -6.12 16.64
N MET A 111 2.75 -6.28 15.77
CA MET A 111 2.42 -5.30 14.72
C MET A 111 1.96 -3.94 15.27
N VAL A 112 1.40 -3.91 16.48
CA VAL A 112 0.98 -2.65 17.13
C VAL A 112 2.14 -2.01 17.87
N LYS A 113 3.02 -2.81 18.48
CA LYS A 113 4.17 -2.34 19.26
C LYS A 113 5.34 -1.85 18.40
N LYS A 114 5.53 -2.41 17.20
CA LYS A 114 6.66 -2.11 16.33
C LYS A 114 6.32 -1.04 15.31
N GLN A 115 7.12 0.03 15.29
CA GLN A 115 7.01 1.10 14.29
C GLN A 115 7.64 0.68 12.95
N PRO A 116 7.11 1.17 11.81
CA PRO A 116 7.76 1.00 10.51
C PRO A 116 9.08 1.76 10.47
N PHE A 117 10.06 1.23 9.74
CA PHE A 117 11.31 1.93 9.47
C PHE A 117 11.04 3.09 8.50
N PRO A 118 11.63 4.27 8.70
CA PRO A 118 11.46 5.38 7.78
C PRO A 118 12.08 5.05 6.42
N PHE A 119 11.39 5.42 5.34
CA PHE A 119 11.99 5.36 4.00
C PHE A 119 13.21 6.29 3.94
N PRO A 120 14.30 5.92 3.24
CA PRO A 120 15.48 6.78 3.11
C PRO A 120 15.09 8.15 2.53
N PRO A 121 15.81 9.25 2.83
CA PRO A 121 15.52 10.55 2.25
C PRO A 121 15.75 10.56 0.72
N GLU A 122 15.22 11.57 0.04
CA GLU A 122 15.63 11.83 -1.35
C GLU A 122 17.07 12.36 -1.37
N PRO A 123 17.88 12.03 -2.39
CA PRO A 123 17.49 11.39 -3.65
C PRO A 123 17.57 9.85 -3.64
N LEU A 124 17.92 9.20 -2.52
CA LEU A 124 18.13 7.75 -2.45
C LEU A 124 16.83 6.94 -2.55
N ARG A 125 15.71 7.53 -2.12
CA ARG A 125 14.40 6.88 -2.15
C ARG A 125 13.94 6.54 -3.56
N TRP A 126 14.09 7.47 -4.49
CA TRP A 126 13.68 7.28 -5.88
C TRP A 126 14.26 6.02 -6.53
N PRO A 127 15.59 5.85 -6.66
CA PRO A 127 16.16 4.66 -7.29
C PRO A 127 15.80 3.37 -6.52
N ALA A 128 15.72 3.42 -5.19
CA ALA A 128 15.30 2.27 -4.39
C ALA A 128 13.87 1.83 -4.73
N ILE A 129 12.92 2.76 -4.79
CA ILE A 129 11.53 2.45 -5.16
C ILE A 129 11.43 1.96 -6.60
N GLN A 130 12.11 2.61 -7.55
CA GLN A 130 12.08 2.17 -8.96
C GLN A 130 12.70 0.77 -9.13
N LEU A 131 13.76 0.45 -8.39
CA LEU A 131 14.36 -0.88 -8.38
C LEU A 131 13.39 -1.92 -7.83
N THR A 132 12.74 -1.64 -6.69
CA THR A 132 11.73 -2.51 -6.09
C THR A 132 10.56 -2.75 -7.04
N ARG A 133 10.01 -1.70 -7.66
CA ARG A 133 8.92 -1.82 -8.64
C ARG A 133 9.30 -2.73 -9.82
N ARG A 134 10.48 -2.52 -10.40
CA ARG A 134 11.00 -3.37 -11.50
C ARG A 134 11.22 -4.80 -11.05
N ALA A 135 11.65 -5.01 -9.81
CA ALA A 135 11.84 -6.34 -9.25
C ALA A 135 10.50 -7.07 -9.02
N ILE A 136 9.46 -6.37 -8.52
CA ILE A 136 8.09 -6.90 -8.38
C ILE A 136 7.54 -7.28 -9.76
N GLN A 137 7.57 -6.38 -10.74
CA GLN A 137 7.10 -6.69 -12.09
C GLN A 137 7.84 -7.87 -12.73
N ARG A 138 9.13 -8.05 -12.41
CA ARG A 138 9.91 -9.21 -12.87
C ARG A 138 9.52 -10.49 -12.14
N CYS A 139 9.17 -10.39 -10.85
CA CYS A 139 8.63 -11.48 -10.05
C CYS A 139 7.29 -11.97 -10.62
N ASP A 140 6.39 -11.04 -10.95
CA ASP A 140 5.07 -11.35 -11.53
C ASP A 140 5.20 -12.05 -12.89
N ARG A 141 6.12 -11.59 -13.75
CA ARG A 141 6.44 -12.26 -15.03
C ARG A 141 7.10 -13.63 -14.89
N ARG A 142 7.53 -14.01 -13.68
CA ARG A 142 8.17 -15.29 -13.37
C ARG A 142 7.30 -16.12 -12.42
N ASP A 143 5.99 -16.01 -12.55
CA ASP A 143 5.00 -16.76 -11.76
C ASP A 143 5.19 -16.58 -10.25
N GLY A 144 5.55 -15.36 -9.82
CA GLY A 144 5.76 -15.03 -8.40
C GLY A 144 7.13 -15.44 -7.83
N ARG A 145 8.07 -15.91 -8.66
CA ARG A 145 9.43 -16.26 -8.20
C ARG A 145 10.25 -15.01 -7.91
N ARG A 146 10.52 -14.77 -6.62
CA ARG A 146 11.29 -13.63 -6.10
C ARG A 146 12.73 -13.63 -6.63
N GLY A 147 13.22 -12.43 -6.95
CA GLY A 147 14.64 -12.19 -7.25
C GLY A 147 15.43 -11.78 -6.01
N PRO A 148 16.78 -11.71 -6.12
CA PRO A 148 17.67 -11.45 -4.99
C PRO A 148 17.37 -10.14 -4.25
N TRP A 149 16.95 -9.10 -4.98
CA TRP A 149 16.56 -7.82 -4.38
C TRP A 149 15.35 -7.96 -3.43
N LEU A 150 14.29 -8.66 -3.86
CA LEU A 150 13.10 -8.85 -3.03
C LEU A 150 13.39 -9.77 -1.84
N THR A 151 14.22 -10.80 -2.04
CA THR A 151 14.70 -11.66 -0.95
C THR A 151 15.52 -10.88 0.09
N LEU A 152 16.34 -9.93 -0.35
CA LEU A 152 17.10 -9.07 0.54
C LEU A 152 16.17 -8.17 1.38
N LEU A 153 15.20 -7.51 0.75
CA LEU A 153 14.25 -6.65 1.45
C LEU A 153 13.44 -7.42 2.50
N ASP A 154 13.01 -8.64 2.17
CA ASP A 154 12.27 -9.51 3.08
C ASP A 154 13.09 -9.89 4.32
N ARG A 155 14.40 -10.14 4.16
CA ARG A 155 15.32 -10.38 5.27
C ARG A 155 15.42 -9.19 6.24
N PHE A 156 15.12 -7.98 5.77
CA PHE A 156 15.04 -6.78 6.60
C PHE A 156 13.61 -6.45 7.07
N GLY A 157 12.64 -7.34 6.87
CA GLY A 157 11.24 -7.14 7.26
C GLY A 157 10.52 -6.09 6.40
N ILE A 158 10.96 -5.92 5.14
CA ILE A 158 10.35 -5.05 4.15
C ILE A 158 9.69 -5.94 3.09
N GLY A 159 8.42 -6.27 3.26
CA GLY A 159 7.71 -7.14 2.33
C GLY A 159 6.28 -7.46 2.73
N PHE A 160 5.63 -8.29 1.92
CA PHE A 160 4.25 -8.74 2.13
C PHE A 160 4.10 -9.76 3.28
N ASP A 161 5.20 -10.39 3.71
CA ASP A 161 5.22 -11.42 4.76
C ASP A 161 5.76 -10.90 6.12
N SER A 162 5.79 -9.58 6.33
CA SER A 162 6.47 -8.89 7.46
C SER A 162 5.59 -8.48 8.64
#